data_AF-A0A251SBG5-F1
#
_entry.id   AF-A0A251SBG5-F1
#
_cell.length_a   1.000
_cell.length_b   1.000
_cell.length_c   1.000
_cell.angle_alpha   90.00
_cell.angle_beta   90.00
_cell.angle_gamma   90.00
#
_symmetry.space_group_name_H-M   'P 1'
#
loop_
_entity.id
_entity.type
_entity.pdbx_description
1 polymer ?
#
loop_
_entity_poly.entity_id
_entity_poly.type
_entity_poly.pdbx_seq_one_letter_code
_entity_poly.pdbx_strand_id
1 'polypeptide(L)' 'MAGIAPKTKVIRDGKWDEQGATILVPDDVISVKLGDIIPADARAFLKQIHIRLIN' A
#
# COMPACT_ATOMS: atom_id res chain seq x y z
N MET A 1 -21.84 -3.44 6.83
CA MET A 1 -21.14 -3.65 8.11
C MET A 1 -19.66 -3.38 7.87
N ALA A 2 -19.09 -2.44 8.64
CA ALA A 2 -17.71 -1.96 8.66
C ALA A 2 -16.97 -1.98 7.30
N GLY A 3 -17.02 -0.86 6.58
CA GLY A 3 -15.99 -0.54 5.59
C GLY A 3 -14.68 -0.33 6.34
N ILE A 4 -14.00 -1.41 6.70
CA ILE A 4 -12.63 -1.37 7.19
C ILE A 4 -11.83 -0.89 5.99
N ALA A 5 -11.60 0.41 5.90
CA ALA A 5 -10.68 0.97 4.93
C ALA A 5 -9.35 0.23 5.14
N PRO A 6 -8.86 -0.53 4.14
CA PRO A 6 -7.63 -1.29 4.32
C PRO A 6 -6.53 -0.29 4.70
N LYS A 7 -5.93 -0.49 5.87
CA LYS A 7 -4.75 0.27 6.27
C LYS A 7 -3.54 -0.44 5.70
N THR A 8 -2.61 0.33 5.18
CA THR A 8 -1.41 -0.18 4.54
C THR A 8 -0.19 0.49 5.13
N LYS A 9 0.88 -0.30 5.29
CA LYS A 9 2.16 0.19 5.78
C LYS A 9 2.96 0.75 4.61
N VAL A 10 3.15 2.05 4.59
CA VAL A 10 3.83 2.83 3.57
C VAL A 10 5.20 3.25 4.07
N ILE A 11 6.20 3.32 3.18
CA ILE A 11 7.44 4.05 3.44
C ILE A 11 7.36 5.42 2.80
N ARG A 12 7.51 6.47 3.61
CA ARG A 12 7.77 7.84 3.16
C ARG A 12 8.97 8.39 3.91
N ASP A 13 9.89 9.04 3.20
CA ASP A 13 11.13 9.60 3.77
C ASP A 13 11.95 8.59 4.58
N GLY A 14 11.92 7.31 4.17
CA GLY A 14 12.62 6.21 4.86
C GLY A 14 11.96 5.76 6.17
N LYS A 15 10.81 6.31 6.54
CA LYS A 15 10.04 5.92 7.73
C LYS A 15 8.80 5.12 7.35
N TRP A 16 8.53 4.09 8.14
CA TRP A 16 7.30 3.32 8.01
C TRP A 16 6.16 4.04 8.72
N ASP A 17 5.07 4.24 8.00
CA ASP A 17 3.84 4.82 8.53
C ASP A 17 2.62 4.00 8.10
N GLU A 18 1.56 4.03 8.89
CA GLU A 18 0.30 3.34 8.58
C GLU A 18 -0.71 4.35 8.07
N GLN A 19 -1.08 4.16 6.80
CA GLN A 19 -1.94 5.09 6.10
C GLN A 19 -3.15 4.36 5.52
N GLY A 20 -4.26 5.08 5.39
CA GLY A 20 -5.46 4.53 4.77
C GLY A 20 -5.23 4.29 3.27
N ALA A 21 -5.75 3.20 2.74
CA ALA A 21 -5.67 2.85 1.32
C ALA A 21 -6.05 3.99 0.35
N THR A 22 -6.97 4.85 0.76
CA THR A 22 -7.46 5.98 -0.06
C THR A 22 -6.46 7.13 -0.20
N ILE A 23 -5.45 7.21 0.67
CA ILE A 23 -4.45 8.30 0.67
C ILE A 23 -3.16 7.92 -0.08
N LEU A 24 -3.11 6.68 -0.59
CA LEU A 24 -1.96 6.14 -1.30
C LEU A 24 -1.85 6.80 -2.66
N VAL A 25 -0.65 7.27 -2.98
CA VAL A 25 -0.32 7.90 -4.25
C VAL A 25 0.57 6.97 -5.08
N PRO A 26 0.65 7.14 -6.41
CA PRO A 26 1.59 6.37 -7.20
C PRO A 26 3.01 6.74 -6.73
N ASP A 27 3.92 5.78 -6.82
CA ASP A 27 5.28 5.83 -6.24
C ASP A 27 5.38 5.59 -4.72
N ASP A 28 4.27 5.39 -4.00
CA ASP A 28 4.34 4.86 -2.64
C ASP A 28 4.84 3.40 -2.64
N VAL A 29 5.79 3.11 -1.75
CA VAL A 29 6.26 1.75 -1.47
C VAL A 29 5.52 1.22 -0.26
N ILE A 30 4.89 0.05 -0.43
CA ILE A 30 4.14 -0.61 0.64
C ILE A 30 4.70 -1.99 0.96
N SER A 31 4.63 -2.35 2.24
CA SER A 31 4.89 -3.73 2.68
C SER A 31 3.57 -4.48 2.78
N VAL A 32 3.56 -5.68 2.20
CA VAL A 32 2.38 -6.53 2.14
C VAL A 32 2.75 -7.90 2.68
N LYS A 33 1.91 -8.44 3.55
CA LYS A 33 2.03 -9.80 4.09
C LYS A 33 0.96 -10.71 3.51
N LEU A 34 1.15 -12.01 3.68
CA LEU A 34 0.16 -13.02 3.30
C LEU A 34 -1.16 -12.75 4.05
N GLY A 35 -2.24 -12.51 3.29
CA GLY A 35 -3.56 -12.20 3.82
C GLY A 35 -3.94 -10.71 3.78
N ASP A 36 -3.00 -9.82 3.45
CA ASP A 36 -3.31 -8.39 3.26
C ASP A 36 -4.01 -8.15 1.92
N ILE A 37 -4.94 -7.21 1.91
CA ILE A 37 -5.63 -6.75 0.70
C ILE A 37 -4.80 -5.66 0.05
N ILE A 38 -4.50 -5.82 -1.24
CA ILE A 38 -3.81 -4.80 -2.03
C ILE A 38 -4.82 -3.68 -2.40
N PRO A 39 -4.57 -2.41 -2.04
CA PRO A 39 -5.54 -1.33 -2.20
C PRO A 39 -5.65 -0.74 -3.61
N ALA A 40 -4.65 -0.94 -4.47
CA ALA A 40 -4.57 -0.41 -5.83
C ALA A 40 -3.70 -1.32 -6.71
N ASP A 41 -3.69 -1.10 -8.02
CA ASP A 41 -2.76 -1.82 -8.91
C ASP A 41 -1.31 -1.58 -8.46
N ALA A 42 -0.53 -2.66 -8.45
CA ALA A 42 0.76 -2.62 -7.80
C ALA A 42 1.76 -3.59 -8.44
N ARG A 43 3.04 -3.19 -8.46
CA ARG A 43 4.15 -4.00 -8.94
C ARG A 43 4.84 -4.64 -7.74
N ALA A 44 4.75 -5.96 -7.64
CA ALA A 44 5.44 -6.71 -6.61
C ALA A 44 6.94 -6.84 -6.93
N PHE A 45 7.77 -6.55 -5.92
CA PHE A 45 9.16 -6.92 -5.82
C PHE A 45 9.33 -7.91 -4.66
N LEU A 46 10.48 -8.59 -4.60
CA LEU A 46 10.75 -9.71 -3.68
C LEU A 46 10.30 -9.51 -2.22
N LYS A 47 10.32 -8.28 -1.69
CA LYS A 47 9.91 -7.96 -0.30
C LYS A 47 8.99 -6.74 -0.15
N GLN A 48 8.68 -6.08 -1.25
CA GLN A 48 8.01 -4.78 -1.25
C GLN A 48 7.17 -4.62 -2.50
N ILE A 49 6.09 -3.85 -2.43
CA ILE A 49 5.21 -3.61 -3.58
C ILE A 49 5.21 -2.11 -3.87
N HIS A 50 5.42 -1.73 -5.13
CA HIS A 50 5.24 -0.36 -5.59
C HIS A 50 3.81 -0.15 -6.09
N ILE A 51 3.13 0.87 -5.60
CA ILE A 51 1.81 1.24 -6.11
C ILE A 51 1.97 1.90 -7.48
N ARG A 52 1.21 1.38 -8.44
CA ARG A 52 1.07 1.91 -9.80
C ARG A 52 -0.37 2.37 -9.93
N LEU A 53 -0.63 3.67 -9.94
CA LEU A 53 -1.93 4.13 -10.41
C LEU A 53 -2.00 3.90 -11.92
N ILE A 54 -2.80 2.92 -12.33
CA ILE A 54 -3.33 2.88 -13.69
C ILE A 54 -4.47 3.91 -13.68
N ASN A 55 -4.36 4.88 -14.59
CA ASN A 55 -5.35 5.93 -14.83
C ASN A 55 -6.75 5.34 -15.08
#